data_AF-A0A956HU46-F1
#
_entry.id   AF-A0A956HU46-F1
#
_cell.length_a   1.000
_cell.length_b   1.000
_cell.length_c   1.000
_cell.angle_alpha   90.00
_cell.angle_beta   90.00
_cell.angle_gamma   90.00
#
_symmetry.space_group_name_H-M   'P 1'
#
loop_
_entity.id
_entity.type
_entity.pdbx_description
1 polymer ?
#
loop_
_entity_poly.entity_id
_entity_poly.type
_entity_poly.pdbx_seq_one_letter_code
_entity_poly.pdbx_strand_id
1 'polypeptide(L)'
;MAVVALLGACRSSSPADPCVAACARLTQAGCGRAGLGPEDHERCVVGCRGQEQTARKASCETEWLSAMRCTAARGLSCESAHCSASVCLETGQGVTGCSRQYARLVACRAPCENAGSTELVSRSVKGRAVRAEVTRAGCQGCGTLVAGAPPGAPCQSASVCAEQCCACPRSKSAFKTRLCVDGSCVKSACELARTAATDDPCQLR
;
A
#
# COMPACT_ATOMS: atom_id res chain seq x y z
N MET A 1 27.72 -44.27 40.16
CA MET A 1 27.08 -42.95 40.32
C MET A 1 27.42 -42.10 39.11
N ALA A 2 26.48 -41.92 38.18
CA ALA A 2 26.67 -41.11 36.99
C ALA A 2 25.73 -39.90 37.07
N VAL A 3 26.31 -38.70 37.19
CA VAL A 3 25.59 -37.43 37.17
C VAL A 3 25.41 -37.05 35.69
N VAL A 4 24.22 -37.29 35.15
CA VAL A 4 23.84 -36.80 33.82
C VAL A 4 23.46 -35.33 33.93
N ALA A 5 24.35 -34.46 33.49
CA ALA A 5 24.09 -33.03 33.37
C ALA A 5 23.16 -32.78 32.16
N LEU A 6 21.89 -32.48 32.44
CA LEU A 6 20.93 -31.93 31.48
C LEU A 6 21.25 -30.45 31.23
N LEU A 7 22.15 -30.18 30.30
CA LEU A 7 22.31 -28.88 29.66
C LEU A 7 21.66 -28.93 28.29
N GLY A 8 20.77 -27.99 27.97
CA GLY A 8 20.53 -27.67 26.56
C GLY A 8 19.15 -27.16 26.17
N ALA A 9 18.99 -25.85 26.34
CA ALA A 9 18.17 -24.98 25.50
C ALA A 9 16.63 -25.06 25.61
N CYS A 10 16.09 -24.17 26.43
CA CYS A 10 14.82 -23.49 26.14
C CYS A 10 14.87 -22.86 24.74
N ARG A 11 14.34 -23.54 23.72
CA ARG A 11 13.96 -22.90 22.45
C ARG A 11 12.59 -22.24 22.63
N SER A 12 12.58 -21.12 23.33
CA SER A 12 11.51 -20.12 23.21
C SER A 12 11.80 -19.30 21.96
N SER A 13 11.77 -19.92 20.77
CA SER A 13 11.91 -19.18 19.52
C SER A 13 10.58 -18.47 19.24
N SER A 14 10.34 -17.36 19.95
CA SER A 14 9.50 -16.31 19.39
C SER A 14 10.04 -16.05 17.98
N PRO A 15 9.18 -16.05 16.95
CA PRO A 15 9.64 -15.75 15.60
C PRO A 15 10.37 -14.41 15.69
N ALA A 16 11.66 -14.42 15.30
CA ALA A 16 12.48 -13.21 15.31
C ALA A 16 11.70 -12.10 14.60
N ASP A 17 11.66 -10.91 15.21
CA ASP A 17 10.98 -9.74 14.65
C ASP A 17 11.42 -9.60 13.17
N PRO A 18 10.48 -9.63 12.21
CA PRO A 18 10.81 -9.64 10.80
C PRO A 18 11.60 -8.40 10.38
N CYS A 19 11.39 -7.26 11.04
CA CYS A 19 12.20 -6.06 10.82
C CYS A 19 13.62 -6.24 11.31
N VAL A 20 13.81 -6.78 12.51
CA VAL A 20 15.14 -7.03 13.05
C VAL A 20 15.90 -8.01 12.16
N ALA A 21 15.26 -9.11 11.73
CA ALA A 21 15.88 -10.10 10.86
C ALA A 21 16.25 -9.53 9.48
N ALA A 22 15.35 -8.78 8.84
CA ALA A 22 15.60 -8.18 7.54
C ALA A 22 16.69 -7.08 7.62
N CYS A 23 16.61 -6.20 8.61
CA CYS A 23 17.62 -5.15 8.82
C CYS A 23 18.98 -5.73 9.17
N ALA A 24 19.04 -6.76 10.02
CA ALA A 24 20.30 -7.44 10.32
C ALA A 24 20.93 -7.97 9.04
N ARG A 25 20.13 -8.55 8.13
CA ARG A 25 20.64 -9.06 6.86
C ARG A 25 21.19 -7.95 5.95
N LEU A 26 20.54 -6.78 5.92
CA LEU A 26 21.00 -5.65 5.10
C LEU A 26 22.26 -4.98 5.67
N THR A 27 22.32 -4.77 6.98
CA THR A 27 23.43 -4.04 7.63
C THR A 27 24.63 -4.92 7.93
N GLN A 28 24.45 -6.24 8.06
CA GLN A 28 25.56 -7.20 8.19
C GLN A 28 26.28 -7.44 6.86
N ALA A 29 25.60 -7.24 5.72
CA ALA A 29 26.20 -7.45 4.40
C ALA A 29 27.35 -6.47 4.10
N GLY A 30 27.48 -5.37 4.85
CA GLY A 30 28.72 -4.61 4.94
C GLY A 30 29.23 -4.08 3.61
N CYS A 31 28.35 -3.45 2.81
CA CYS A 31 28.74 -2.86 1.52
C CYS A 31 29.72 -1.68 1.64
N GLY A 32 30.18 -1.33 2.85
CA GLY A 32 31.12 -0.24 3.12
C GLY A 32 30.57 1.15 2.80
N ARG A 33 29.25 1.28 2.62
CA ARG A 33 28.55 2.52 2.25
C ARG A 33 27.72 3.03 3.42
N ALA A 34 27.67 4.36 3.56
CA ALA A 34 26.80 5.01 4.52
C ALA A 34 25.33 4.59 4.30
N GLY A 35 24.62 4.25 5.37
CA GLY A 35 23.24 3.77 5.31
C GLY A 35 23.11 2.25 5.26
N LEU A 36 24.20 1.49 5.11
CA LEU A 36 24.24 0.02 5.06
C LEU A 36 25.22 -0.58 6.07
N GLY A 37 25.71 0.23 7.01
CA GLY A 37 26.61 -0.21 8.07
C GLY A 37 25.85 -0.78 9.28
N PRO A 38 26.53 -1.52 10.18
CA PRO A 38 25.95 -1.97 11.44
C PRO A 38 25.35 -0.83 12.29
N GLU A 39 25.93 0.36 12.24
CA GLU A 39 25.45 1.57 12.91
C GLU A 39 24.08 2.05 12.40
N ASP A 40 23.69 1.66 11.19
CA ASP A 40 22.38 1.99 10.60
C ASP A 40 21.28 0.98 10.97
N HIS A 41 21.61 -0.09 11.70
CA HIS A 41 20.68 -1.19 12.02
C HIS A 41 19.43 -0.70 12.74
N GLU A 42 19.58 0.05 13.83
CA GLU A 42 18.45 0.59 14.59
C GLU A 42 17.59 1.52 13.75
N ARG A 43 18.22 2.39 12.94
CA ARG A 43 17.50 3.30 12.03
C ARG A 43 16.70 2.52 10.98
N CYS A 44 17.27 1.44 10.46
CA CYS A 44 16.58 0.51 9.57
C CYS A 44 15.36 -0.11 10.26
N VAL A 45 15.50 -0.62 11.49
CA VAL A 45 14.41 -1.26 12.23
C VAL A 45 13.27 -0.30 12.49
N VAL A 46 13.57 0.94 12.92
CA VAL A 46 12.56 1.99 13.10
C VAL A 46 11.83 2.28 11.79
N GLY A 47 12.56 2.46 10.68
CA GLY A 47 11.96 2.66 9.36
C GLY A 47 11.07 1.49 8.93
N CYS A 48 11.54 0.26 9.14
CA CYS A 48 10.79 -0.96 8.84
C CYS A 48 9.48 -1.06 9.61
N ARG A 49 9.48 -0.73 10.92
CA ARG A 49 8.26 -0.70 11.74
C ARG A 49 7.28 0.39 11.30
N GLY A 50 7.79 1.53 10.82
CA GLY A 50 6.96 2.54 10.15
C GLY A 50 6.26 1.97 8.92
N GLN A 51 6.98 1.23 8.09
CA GLN A 51 6.43 0.55 6.90
C GLN A 51 5.43 -0.55 7.27
N GLU A 52 5.66 -1.29 8.36
CA GLU A 52 4.71 -2.26 8.91
C GLU A 52 3.38 -1.60 9.26
N GLN A 53 3.40 -0.46 9.95
CA GLN A 53 2.19 0.27 10.31
C GLN A 53 1.42 0.74 9.06
N THR A 54 2.12 1.21 8.03
CA THR A 54 1.49 1.58 6.76
C THR A 54 0.89 0.36 6.07
N ALA A 55 1.59 -0.77 6.03
CA ALA A 55 1.06 -2.02 5.50
C ALA A 55 -0.17 -2.50 6.28
N ARG A 56 -0.19 -2.40 7.61
CA ARG A 56 -1.37 -2.73 8.45
C ARG A 56 -2.57 -1.83 8.13
N LYS A 57 -2.35 -0.52 8.00
CA LYS A 57 -3.40 0.43 7.57
C LYS A 57 -3.95 0.06 6.19
N ALA A 58 -3.08 -0.41 5.30
CA ALA A 58 -3.44 -0.88 3.96
C ALA A 58 -4.05 -2.30 3.91
N SER A 59 -3.95 -3.07 4.99
CA SER A 59 -4.24 -4.53 5.03
C SER A 59 -3.36 -5.36 4.11
N CYS A 60 -2.09 -4.99 4.05
CA CYS A 60 -1.03 -5.59 3.27
C CYS A 60 -0.01 -6.32 4.16
N GLU A 61 -0.40 -6.75 5.37
CA GLU A 61 0.50 -7.41 6.32
C GLU A 61 1.11 -8.67 5.75
N THR A 62 0.34 -9.45 4.98
CA THR A 62 0.79 -10.69 4.35
C THR A 62 1.88 -10.42 3.32
N GLU A 63 1.67 -9.44 2.45
CA GLU A 63 2.60 -9.00 1.42
C GLU A 63 3.87 -8.42 2.06
N TRP A 64 3.71 -7.61 3.11
CA TRP A 64 4.82 -7.03 3.85
C TRP A 64 5.68 -8.11 4.54
N LEU A 65 5.04 -9.05 5.26
CA LEU A 65 5.74 -10.18 5.87
C LEU A 65 6.45 -11.04 4.82
N SER A 66 5.84 -11.24 3.65
CA SER A 66 6.45 -11.98 2.55
C SER A 66 7.72 -11.29 2.04
N ALA A 67 7.69 -9.96 1.87
CA ALA A 67 8.85 -9.17 1.47
C ALA A 67 9.96 -9.23 2.53
N MET A 68 9.64 -8.98 3.82
CA MET A 68 10.63 -8.99 4.90
C MET A 68 11.30 -10.36 5.08
N ARG A 69 10.53 -11.45 5.00
CA ARG A 69 11.08 -12.82 5.05
C ARG A 69 12.01 -13.10 3.87
N CYS A 70 11.66 -12.62 2.67
CA CYS A 70 12.52 -12.77 1.51
C CYS A 70 13.83 -12.01 1.70
N THR A 71 13.77 -10.76 2.16
CA THR A 71 14.95 -9.93 2.43
C THR A 71 15.86 -10.57 3.48
N ALA A 72 15.29 -11.04 4.59
CA ALA A 72 16.04 -11.74 5.65
C ALA A 72 16.78 -12.99 5.12
N ALA A 73 16.20 -13.70 4.14
CA ALA A 73 16.79 -14.91 3.57
C ALA A 73 17.85 -14.62 2.49
N ARG A 74 17.62 -13.63 1.61
CA ARG A 74 18.46 -13.41 0.42
C ARG A 74 19.54 -12.36 0.61
N GLY A 75 19.29 -11.35 1.44
CA GLY A 75 20.19 -10.21 1.63
C GLY A 75 20.30 -9.29 0.42
N LEU A 76 21.33 -8.45 0.45
CA LEU A 76 21.53 -7.34 -0.48
C LEU A 76 22.67 -7.65 -1.48
N SER A 77 22.52 -7.21 -2.72
CA SER A 77 23.65 -7.09 -3.65
C SER A 77 24.25 -5.69 -3.57
N CYS A 78 25.49 -5.58 -3.08
CA CYS A 78 26.16 -4.29 -2.88
C CYS A 78 26.43 -3.52 -4.18
N GLU A 79 26.52 -4.21 -5.31
CA GLU A 79 26.76 -3.59 -6.62
C GLU A 79 25.53 -2.80 -7.11
N SER A 80 24.32 -3.29 -6.82
CA SER A 80 23.06 -2.69 -7.26
C SER A 80 22.34 -1.88 -6.17
N ALA A 81 22.84 -1.93 -4.93
CA ALA A 81 22.29 -1.18 -3.82
C ALA A 81 22.81 0.27 -3.80
N HIS A 82 21.95 1.19 -4.24
CA HIS A 82 22.19 2.64 -4.19
C HIS A 82 21.31 3.35 -3.13
N CYS A 83 20.71 2.57 -2.23
CA CYS A 83 19.79 3.01 -1.19
C CYS A 83 20.39 2.80 0.22
N SER A 84 19.87 3.52 1.21
CA SER A 84 20.07 3.16 2.62
C SER A 84 19.25 1.91 2.96
N ALA A 85 19.58 1.20 4.04
CA ALA A 85 18.91 -0.02 4.46
C ALA A 85 17.38 0.16 4.59
N SER A 86 16.94 1.29 5.13
CA SER A 86 15.51 1.62 5.24
C SER A 86 14.84 1.80 3.87
N VAL A 87 15.50 2.48 2.93
CA VAL A 87 14.97 2.71 1.57
C VAL A 87 15.00 1.42 0.75
N CYS A 88 16.03 0.59 0.90
CA CYS A 88 16.09 -0.73 0.28
C CYS A 88 14.97 -1.64 0.82
N LEU A 89 14.63 -1.53 2.11
CA LEU A 89 13.49 -2.26 2.67
C LEU A 89 12.13 -1.78 2.20
N GLU A 90 12.01 -0.52 1.81
CA GLU A 90 10.75 0.05 1.30
C GLU A 90 10.55 -0.30 -0.17
N THR A 91 11.59 -0.14 -0.98
CA THR A 91 11.53 -0.26 -2.44
C THR A 91 11.87 -1.66 -2.96
N GLY A 92 12.57 -2.47 -2.15
CA GLY A 92 13.18 -3.73 -2.59
C GLY A 92 14.41 -3.54 -3.48
N GLN A 93 14.88 -2.31 -3.66
CA GLN A 93 16.06 -2.02 -4.48
C GLN A 93 17.29 -2.72 -3.89
N GLY A 94 18.03 -3.44 -4.73
CA GLY A 94 19.23 -4.18 -4.34
C GLY A 94 18.97 -5.49 -3.59
N VAL A 95 17.72 -5.85 -3.27
CA VAL A 95 17.39 -7.12 -2.61
C VAL A 95 17.25 -8.24 -3.65
N THR A 96 18.27 -9.08 -3.75
CA THR A 96 18.38 -10.10 -4.79
C THR A 96 17.26 -11.14 -4.69
N GLY A 97 16.50 -11.32 -5.78
CA GLY A 97 15.49 -12.38 -5.88
C GLY A 97 14.18 -12.14 -5.11
N CYS A 98 13.95 -10.93 -4.60
CA CYS A 98 12.73 -10.55 -3.87
C CYS A 98 11.78 -9.62 -4.64
N SER A 99 12.05 -9.37 -5.93
CA SER A 99 11.29 -8.42 -6.75
C SER A 99 9.79 -8.71 -6.80
N ARG A 100 9.40 -9.99 -6.82
CA ARG A 100 7.98 -10.39 -6.85
C ARG A 100 7.24 -10.04 -5.56
N GLN A 101 7.88 -10.23 -4.41
CA GLN A 101 7.30 -9.93 -3.10
C GLN A 101 7.15 -8.42 -2.92
N TYR A 102 8.17 -7.67 -3.33
CA TYR A 102 8.13 -6.22 -3.33
C TYR A 102 7.10 -5.66 -4.31
N ALA A 103 7.00 -6.20 -5.52
CA ALA A 103 5.95 -5.80 -6.47
C ALA A 103 4.54 -6.02 -5.89
N ARG A 104 4.31 -7.15 -5.21
CA ARG A 104 3.02 -7.41 -4.52
C ARG A 104 2.76 -6.44 -3.38
N LEU A 105 3.77 -6.12 -2.58
CA LEU A 105 3.65 -5.15 -1.49
C LEU A 105 3.33 -3.75 -2.01
N VAL A 106 4.07 -3.28 -3.02
CA VAL A 106 3.84 -1.98 -3.67
C VAL A 106 2.44 -1.93 -4.27
N ALA A 107 2.06 -2.94 -5.06
CA ALA A 107 0.74 -3.05 -5.65
C ALA A 107 -0.34 -2.98 -4.57
N CYS A 108 -0.18 -3.74 -3.48
CA CYS A 108 -1.12 -3.77 -2.35
C CYS A 108 -1.31 -2.39 -1.69
N ARG A 109 -0.22 -1.62 -1.52
CA ARG A 109 -0.25 -0.33 -0.81
C ARG A 109 -0.60 0.86 -1.70
N ALA A 110 -0.45 0.74 -3.02
CA ALA A 110 -0.67 1.82 -3.98
C ALA A 110 -2.03 2.55 -3.83
N PRO A 111 -3.17 1.88 -3.56
CA PRO A 111 -4.43 2.57 -3.33
C PRO A 111 -4.44 3.47 -2.08
N CYS A 112 -3.63 3.14 -1.08
CA CYS A 112 -3.54 3.90 0.17
C CYS A 112 -2.57 5.09 0.06
N GLU A 113 -1.49 4.94 -0.70
CA GLU A 113 -0.42 5.95 -0.81
C GLU A 113 -0.82 7.15 -1.69
N ASN A 114 -1.73 6.95 -2.63
CA ASN A 114 -2.24 8.00 -3.51
C ASN A 114 -3.51 8.70 -2.97
N ALA A 115 -3.71 8.70 -1.66
CA ALA A 115 -4.86 9.38 -1.05
C ALA A 115 -4.83 10.89 -1.37
N GLY A 116 -5.98 11.46 -1.70
CA GLY A 116 -6.14 12.87 -2.06
C GLY A 116 -6.00 13.18 -3.56
N SER A 117 -5.56 12.22 -4.40
CA SER A 117 -5.52 12.44 -5.84
C SER A 117 -6.94 12.47 -6.41
N THR A 118 -7.29 13.52 -7.15
CA THR A 118 -8.59 13.68 -7.81
C THR A 118 -8.44 13.60 -9.32
N GLU A 119 -9.34 12.85 -9.96
CA GLU A 119 -9.47 12.73 -11.40
C GLU A 119 -10.86 13.23 -11.83
N LEU A 120 -10.90 14.04 -12.89
CA LEU A 120 -12.13 14.46 -13.56
C LEU A 120 -12.20 13.77 -14.92
N VAL A 121 -13.27 13.02 -15.16
CA VAL A 121 -13.45 12.25 -16.39
C VAL A 121 -14.78 12.56 -17.04
N SER A 122 -14.79 12.66 -18.37
CA SER A 122 -16.00 12.70 -19.18
C SER A 122 -15.89 11.67 -20.30
N ARG A 123 -16.76 10.66 -20.31
CA ARG A 123 -16.79 9.62 -21.35
C ARG A 123 -18.15 8.95 -21.49
N SER A 124 -18.31 8.16 -22.57
CA SER A 124 -19.50 7.31 -22.73
C SER A 124 -19.25 5.94 -22.10
N VAL A 125 -20.17 5.47 -21.26
CA VAL A 125 -20.15 4.12 -20.67
C VAL A 125 -21.47 3.44 -20.97
N LYS A 126 -21.43 2.32 -21.73
CA LYS A 126 -22.63 1.58 -22.15
C LYS A 126 -23.70 2.49 -22.80
N GLY A 127 -23.25 3.45 -23.63
CA GLY A 127 -24.13 4.39 -24.34
C GLY A 127 -24.60 5.60 -23.52
N ARG A 128 -24.20 5.73 -22.25
CA ARG A 128 -24.58 6.84 -21.38
C ARG A 128 -23.46 7.85 -21.26
N ALA A 129 -23.79 9.15 -21.29
CA ALA A 129 -22.82 10.21 -21.09
C ALA A 129 -22.52 10.35 -19.59
N VAL A 130 -21.29 10.03 -19.19
CA VAL A 130 -20.85 10.03 -17.79
C VAL A 130 -19.82 11.12 -17.58
N ARG A 131 -20.10 12.05 -16.66
CA ARG A 131 -19.11 12.96 -16.08
C ARG A 131 -18.88 12.52 -14.64
N ALA A 132 -17.65 12.15 -14.31
CA ALA A 132 -17.25 11.63 -13.02
C ALA A 132 -16.15 12.49 -12.41
N GLU A 133 -16.24 12.71 -11.11
CA GLU A 133 -15.15 13.17 -10.26
C GLU A 133 -14.82 12.00 -9.33
N VAL A 134 -13.56 11.57 -9.32
CA VAL A 134 -13.10 10.42 -8.54
C VAL A 134 -11.90 10.86 -7.71
N THR A 135 -12.04 10.84 -6.39
CA THR A 135 -10.98 11.20 -5.45
C THR A 135 -10.57 9.99 -4.65
N ARG A 136 -9.31 9.55 -4.76
CA ARG A 136 -8.80 8.44 -3.95
C ARG A 136 -8.81 8.87 -2.48
N ALA A 137 -9.48 8.12 -1.61
CA ALA A 137 -9.53 8.43 -0.18
C ALA A 137 -8.48 7.66 0.62
N GLY A 138 -7.83 6.67 0.00
CA GLY A 138 -6.87 5.81 0.67
C GLY A 138 -7.55 4.85 1.65
N CYS A 139 -6.78 4.39 2.64
CA CYS A 139 -7.18 3.28 3.52
C CYS A 139 -7.71 3.72 4.88
N GLN A 140 -7.95 5.03 5.05
CA GLN A 140 -8.63 5.60 6.22
C GLN A 140 -10.13 5.85 5.98
N GLY A 141 -10.66 5.45 4.82
CA GLY A 141 -12.04 5.75 4.41
C GLY A 141 -12.19 7.16 3.85
N CYS A 142 -13.43 7.54 3.49
CA CYS A 142 -13.69 8.80 2.78
C CYS A 142 -13.66 10.07 3.63
N GLY A 143 -13.52 9.95 4.95
CA GLY A 143 -13.71 11.08 5.87
C GLY A 143 -15.07 11.75 5.67
N THR A 144 -15.13 13.07 5.83
CA THR A 144 -16.34 13.86 5.57
C THR A 144 -16.65 13.91 4.08
N LEU A 145 -17.92 13.63 3.74
CA LEU A 145 -18.47 13.76 2.39
C LEU A 145 -19.01 15.17 2.19
N VAL A 146 -18.72 15.75 1.03
CA VAL A 146 -19.26 17.06 0.65
C VAL A 146 -20.69 16.91 0.14
N ALA A 147 -21.59 17.71 0.72
CA ALA A 147 -22.97 17.80 0.27
C ALA A 147 -23.05 18.37 -1.16
N GLY A 148 -24.08 17.95 -1.88
CA GLY A 148 -24.36 18.42 -3.23
C GLY A 148 -25.79 18.10 -3.61
N ALA A 149 -26.11 18.24 -4.90
CA ALA A 149 -27.44 17.96 -5.39
C ALA A 149 -27.82 16.48 -5.19
N PRO A 150 -29.08 16.19 -4.79
CA PRO A 150 -29.53 14.82 -4.55
C PRO A 150 -29.68 14.03 -5.86
N PRO A 151 -29.79 12.69 -5.79
CA PRO A 151 -30.08 11.87 -6.96
C PRO A 151 -31.33 12.35 -7.72
N GLY A 152 -31.26 12.37 -9.05
CA GLY A 152 -32.31 12.87 -9.94
C GLY A 152 -32.24 14.37 -10.22
N ALA A 153 -31.45 15.15 -9.46
CA ALA A 153 -31.27 16.57 -9.75
C ALA A 153 -30.49 16.78 -11.05
N PRO A 154 -30.81 17.85 -11.82
CA PRO A 154 -30.09 18.17 -13.05
C PRO A 154 -28.64 18.54 -12.72
N CYS A 155 -27.72 18.15 -13.60
CA CYS A 155 -26.31 18.46 -13.47
C CYS A 155 -25.67 18.74 -14.82
N GLN A 156 -24.72 19.68 -14.82
CA GLN A 156 -23.83 19.93 -15.94
C GLN A 156 -22.40 19.45 -15.65
N SER A 157 -22.08 19.07 -14.41
CA SER A 157 -20.79 18.50 -14.05
C SER A 157 -20.98 17.52 -12.88
N ALA A 158 -20.00 16.63 -12.70
CA ALA A 158 -19.95 15.77 -11.53
C ALA A 158 -19.93 16.58 -10.22
N SER A 159 -19.22 17.71 -10.18
CA SER A 159 -19.04 18.55 -8.99
C SER A 159 -20.35 19.10 -8.40
N VAL A 160 -21.44 19.18 -9.18
CA VAL A 160 -22.78 19.57 -8.69
C VAL A 160 -23.39 18.51 -7.77
N CYS A 161 -23.10 17.23 -8.02
CA CYS A 161 -23.72 16.12 -7.32
C CYS A 161 -23.09 15.88 -5.96
N ALA A 162 -23.88 15.34 -5.01
CA ALA A 162 -23.36 14.96 -3.70
C ALA A 162 -22.26 13.89 -3.79
N GLU A 163 -21.23 14.00 -2.93
CA GLU A 163 -20.20 12.98 -2.82
C GLU A 163 -20.74 11.67 -2.26
N GLN A 164 -20.21 10.57 -2.77
CA GLN A 164 -20.47 9.23 -2.27
C GLN A 164 -19.16 8.55 -1.92
N CYS A 165 -19.16 7.84 -0.79
CA CYS A 165 -18.05 6.98 -0.43
C CYS A 165 -18.22 5.60 -1.04
N CYS A 166 -17.17 5.12 -1.71
CA CYS A 166 -17.15 3.83 -2.35
C CYS A 166 -16.01 2.98 -1.77
N ALA A 167 -16.38 1.88 -1.12
CA ALA A 167 -15.43 0.89 -0.63
C ALA A 167 -14.91 0.02 -1.80
N CYS A 168 -13.61 -0.28 -1.80
CA CYS A 168 -13.02 -1.15 -2.80
C CYS A 168 -13.22 -2.63 -2.43
N PRO A 169 -13.78 -3.49 -3.30
CA PRO A 169 -14.21 -4.84 -2.91
C PRO A 169 -13.10 -5.79 -2.39
N ARG A 170 -11.83 -5.52 -2.71
CA ARG A 170 -10.69 -6.40 -2.39
C ARG A 170 -9.60 -5.72 -1.55
N SER A 171 -9.88 -4.56 -0.97
CA SER A 171 -8.91 -3.82 -0.15
C SER A 171 -9.61 -2.99 0.92
N LYS A 172 -8.87 -2.48 1.90
CA LYS A 172 -9.41 -1.48 2.84
C LYS A 172 -9.41 -0.04 2.27
N SER A 173 -9.04 0.12 1.00
CA SER A 173 -9.10 1.43 0.36
C SER A 173 -10.54 1.83 0.05
N ALA A 174 -10.75 3.13 0.02
CA ALA A 174 -11.98 3.74 -0.45
C ALA A 174 -11.65 4.88 -1.42
N PHE A 175 -12.65 5.29 -2.18
CA PHE A 175 -12.60 6.49 -2.99
C PHE A 175 -13.91 7.25 -2.84
N LYS A 176 -13.83 8.57 -2.98
CA LYS A 176 -15.00 9.43 -3.12
C LYS A 176 -15.34 9.56 -4.58
N THR A 177 -16.62 9.67 -4.89
CA THR A 177 -17.03 10.00 -6.24
C THR A 177 -18.23 10.92 -6.26
N ARG A 178 -18.28 11.75 -7.31
CA ARG A 178 -19.49 12.45 -7.75
C ARG A 178 -19.75 12.06 -9.20
N LEU A 179 -21.02 11.90 -9.55
CA LEU A 179 -21.38 11.39 -10.87
C LEU A 179 -22.60 12.13 -11.43
N CYS A 180 -22.42 12.67 -12.63
CA CYS A 180 -23.47 13.23 -13.46
C CYS A 180 -23.62 12.35 -14.70
N VAL A 181 -24.78 11.70 -14.84
CA VAL A 181 -25.05 10.74 -15.90
C VAL A 181 -26.25 11.21 -16.70
N ASP A 182 -26.06 11.40 -18.01
CA ASP A 182 -27.09 11.90 -18.93
C ASP A 182 -27.76 13.19 -18.41
N GLY A 183 -26.96 14.05 -17.76
CA GLY A 183 -27.42 15.31 -17.18
C GLY A 183 -28.14 15.21 -15.83
N SER A 184 -28.09 14.07 -15.14
CA SER A 184 -28.69 13.90 -13.80
C SER A 184 -27.76 13.24 -12.77
N CYS A 185 -27.87 13.67 -11.52
CA CYS A 185 -27.11 13.08 -10.40
C CYS A 185 -27.62 11.67 -10.07
N VAL A 186 -26.72 10.74 -9.73
CA VAL A 186 -27.07 9.32 -9.47
C VAL A 186 -26.71 8.87 -8.06
N LYS A 187 -27.49 7.94 -7.49
CA LYS A 187 -27.32 7.43 -6.10
C LYS A 187 -26.32 6.28 -5.95
N SER A 188 -26.14 5.46 -6.99
CA SER A 188 -25.28 4.26 -6.95
C SER A 188 -24.12 4.43 -7.90
N ALA A 189 -23.17 5.26 -7.48
CA ALA A 189 -22.11 5.80 -8.33
C ALA A 189 -20.88 4.87 -8.46
N CYS A 190 -20.68 3.93 -7.53
CA CYS A 190 -19.36 3.30 -7.34
C CYS A 190 -18.86 2.45 -8.51
N GLU A 191 -19.66 1.52 -9.03
CA GLU A 191 -19.23 0.66 -10.15
C GLU A 191 -19.07 1.45 -11.45
N LEU A 192 -19.99 2.40 -11.67
CA LEU A 192 -19.96 3.27 -12.84
C LEU A 192 -18.75 4.21 -12.81
N ALA A 193 -18.43 4.80 -11.65
CA ALA A 193 -17.24 5.62 -11.45
C ALA A 193 -15.96 4.84 -11.70
N ARG A 194 -15.86 3.60 -11.19
CA ARG A 194 -14.71 2.72 -11.44
C ARG A 194 -14.54 2.40 -12.92
N THR A 195 -15.65 2.12 -13.61
CA THR A 195 -15.64 1.86 -15.05
C THR A 195 -15.31 3.11 -15.86
N ALA A 196 -15.72 4.28 -15.38
CA ALA A 196 -15.50 5.56 -16.03
C ALA A 196 -14.11 6.14 -15.80
N ALA A 197 -13.43 5.82 -14.69
CA ALA A 197 -12.09 6.32 -14.39
C ALA A 197 -11.05 5.88 -15.44
N THR A 198 -9.99 6.65 -15.63
CA THR A 198 -8.87 6.23 -16.49
C THR A 198 -8.09 5.09 -15.84
N ASP A 199 -7.91 5.18 -14.52
CA ASP A 199 -7.35 4.14 -13.69
C ASP A 199 -8.38 3.67 -12.67
N ASP A 200 -8.57 2.36 -12.53
CA ASP A 200 -9.47 1.84 -11.50
C ASP A 200 -8.95 2.31 -10.12
N PRO A 201 -9.72 3.13 -9.38
CA PRO A 201 -9.29 3.65 -8.09
C PRO A 201 -9.09 2.53 -7.05
N CYS A 202 -9.61 1.34 -7.32
CA CYS A 202 -9.48 0.15 -6.50
C CYS A 202 -8.44 -0.88 -6.97
N GLN A 203 -7.79 -0.67 -8.13
CA GLN A 203 -6.78 -1.64 -8.58
C GLN A 203 -5.39 -1.36 -8.00
N LEU A 204 -4.73 -2.48 -7.71
CA LEU A 204 -3.32 -2.62 -7.38
C LEU A 204 -2.59 -2.60 -8.74
N ARG A 205 -1.86 -1.51 -9.05
CA ARG A 205 -1.04 -1.45 -10.27
C ARG A 205 0.16 -2.38 -10.16
#